data_AF-A0A3N0W1E4-F1
#
_entry.id   AF-A0A3N0W1E4-F1
#
_cell.length_a   1.000
_cell.length_b   1.000
_cell.length_c   1.000
_cell.angle_alpha   90.00
_cell.angle_beta   90.00
_cell.angle_gamma   90.00
#
_symmetry.space_group_name_H-M   'P 1'
#
loop_
_entity.id
_entity.type
_entity.pdbx_description
1 polymer ?
#
loop_
_entity_poly.entity_id
_entity_poly.type
_entity_poly.pdbx_seq_one_letter_code
_entity_poly.pdbx_strand_id
1 'polypeptide(L)'
;MKNVLLLLIKIYWLVVPPAKRRKCIFRNSCSKYVYEETVNKGISSGLKAFKYRFQNCRSGAYIIENPLGEVQIILPNQQILNETEISERFIKNKNSNHGKIRNHSKRQ
;
A
#
# COMPACT_ATOMS: atom_id res chain seq x y z
N MET A 1 -5.24 28.36 8.48
CA MET A 1 -4.39 27.19 8.84
C MET A 1 -4.86 25.95 8.08
N LYS A 2 -4.34 25.69 6.87
CA LYS A 2 -4.70 24.53 6.05
C LYS A 2 -3.49 23.64 5.65
N ASN A 3 -2.28 24.04 6.04
CA ASN A 3 -1.05 23.54 5.43
C ASN A 3 -0.16 22.75 6.40
N VAL A 4 -0.51 22.60 7.68
CA VAL A 4 0.36 21.92 8.66
C VAL A 4 0.60 20.46 8.27
N LEU A 5 -0.45 19.71 7.88
CA LEU A 5 -0.30 18.33 7.42
C LEU A 5 0.58 18.22 6.17
N LEU A 6 0.36 19.09 5.18
CA LEU A 6 1.16 19.13 3.95
C LEU A 6 2.62 19.49 4.24
N LEU A 7 2.85 20.42 5.17
CA LEU A 7 4.17 20.86 5.57
C LEU A 7 4.92 19.75 6.30
N LEU A 8 4.27 19.00 7.20
CA LEU A 8 4.84 17.81 7.82
C LEU A 8 5.21 16.73 6.80
N ILE A 9 4.36 16.49 5.79
CA ILE A 9 4.65 15.52 4.72
C ILE A 9 5.85 15.98 3.88
N LYS A 10 5.93 17.28 3.55
CA LYS A 10 7.06 17.85 2.80
C LYS A 10 8.37 17.77 3.60
N ILE A 11 8.35 18.11 4.88
CA ILE A 11 9.51 17.95 5.78
C ILE A 11 9.94 16.49 5.82
N TYR A 12 8.99 15.56 5.99
CA TYR A 12 9.28 14.13 5.94
C TYR A 12 9.93 13.71 4.61
N TRP A 13 9.53 14.29 3.48
CA TRP A 13 10.16 14.00 2.19
C TRP A 13 11.59 14.54 2.06
N LEU A 14 11.88 15.69 2.67
CA LEU A 14 13.22 16.26 2.73
C LEU A 14 14.14 15.41 3.63
N VAL A 15 13.63 14.93 4.77
CA VAL A 15 14.41 14.14 5.73
C VAL A 15 14.59 12.69 5.27
N VAL A 16 13.56 12.07 4.69
CA VAL A 16 13.57 10.65 4.32
C VAL A 16 13.49 10.50 2.79
N PRO A 17 14.61 10.18 2.11
CA PRO A 17 14.63 10.01 0.66
C PRO A 17 13.81 8.78 0.26
N PRO A 18 13.24 8.75 -0.96
CA PRO A 18 12.36 7.68 -1.43
C PRO A 18 12.99 6.28 -1.32
N ALA A 19 14.30 6.16 -1.51
CA ALA A 19 15.04 4.90 -1.38
C ALA A 19 15.00 4.29 0.04
N LYS A 20 14.88 5.12 1.09
CA LYS A 20 14.81 4.67 2.49
C LYS A 20 13.37 4.49 2.99
N ARG A 21 12.36 4.84 2.19
CA ARG A 21 10.94 4.74 2.60
C ARG A 21 10.48 3.29 2.55
N ARG A 22 9.65 2.90 3.52
CA ARG A 22 9.04 1.57 3.57
C ARG A 22 8.20 1.34 2.30
N LYS A 23 8.43 0.19 1.64
CA LYS A 23 7.68 -0.20 0.44
C LYS A 23 6.21 -0.45 0.81
N CYS A 24 5.31 0.29 0.20
CA CYS A 24 3.87 0.21 0.46
C CYS A 24 3.23 -0.98 -0.27
N ILE A 25 2.09 -1.46 0.23
CA ILE A 25 1.32 -2.51 -0.47
C ILE A 25 0.71 -1.96 -1.75
N PHE A 26 0.21 -0.74 -1.68
CA PHE A 26 -0.33 0.02 -2.80
C PHE A 26 0.76 0.51 -3.77
N ARG A 27 0.36 0.77 -5.01
CA ARG A 27 1.18 1.37 -6.07
C ARG A 27 1.75 2.73 -5.65
N ASN A 28 0.90 3.58 -5.08
CA ASN A 28 1.33 4.87 -4.53
C ASN A 28 1.73 4.76 -3.06
N SER A 29 2.85 5.39 -2.69
CA SER A 29 3.30 5.46 -1.30
C SER A 29 2.26 6.14 -0.40
N CYS A 30 2.18 5.72 0.87
CA CYS A 30 1.19 6.25 1.82
C CYS A 30 1.27 7.78 1.93
N SER A 31 2.49 8.35 2.03
CA SER A 31 2.68 9.80 2.11
C SER A 31 2.24 10.54 0.85
N LYS A 32 2.46 9.95 -0.34
CA LYS A 32 2.05 10.56 -1.62
C LYS A 32 0.54 10.58 -1.76
N TYR A 33 -0.12 9.47 -1.45
CA TYR A 33 -1.57 9.38 -1.48
C TYR A 33 -2.23 10.36 -0.50
N VAL A 34 -1.73 10.45 0.74
CA VAL A 34 -2.27 11.40 1.72
C VAL A 34 -2.05 12.84 1.28
N TYR A 35 -0.88 13.16 0.69
CA TYR A 35 -0.61 14.48 0.14
C TYR A 35 -1.60 14.84 -0.97
N GLU A 36 -1.76 13.98 -1.98
CA GLU A 36 -2.68 14.19 -3.11
C GLU A 36 -4.13 14.33 -2.64
N GLU A 37 -4.57 13.45 -1.73
CA GLU A 37 -5.92 13.51 -1.18
C GLU A 37 -6.15 14.80 -0.36
N THR A 38 -5.15 15.25 0.38
CA THR A 38 -5.20 16.50 1.15
C THR A 38 -5.26 17.72 0.23
N VAL A 39 -4.50 17.71 -0.87
CA VAL A 39 -4.50 18.81 -1.85
C VAL A 39 -5.83 18.87 -2.60
N ASN A 40 -6.35 17.72 -3.04
CA ASN A 40 -7.56 17.66 -3.88
C ASN A 40 -8.86 17.80 -3.09
N LYS A 41 -8.95 17.22 -1.88
CA LYS A 41 -10.19 17.14 -1.10
C LYS A 41 -10.10 17.81 0.27
N GLY A 42 -8.95 18.37 0.63
CA GLY A 42 -8.73 19.05 1.91
C GLY A 42 -8.24 18.13 3.04
N ILE A 43 -7.88 18.76 4.17
CA ILE A 43 -7.22 18.11 5.32
C ILE A 43 -8.06 17.01 5.96
N SER A 44 -9.38 17.18 6.04
CA SER A 44 -10.27 16.18 6.62
C SER A 44 -10.22 14.86 5.85
N SER A 45 -10.20 14.93 4.51
CA SER A 45 -10.00 13.74 3.67
C SER A 45 -8.59 13.20 3.82
N GLY A 46 -7.58 14.08 3.88
CA GLY A 46 -6.19 13.72 4.14
C GLY A 46 -6.00 12.87 5.41
N LEU A 47 -6.59 13.29 6.54
CA LEU A 47 -6.51 12.54 7.80
C LEU A 47 -7.22 11.17 7.70
N LYS A 48 -8.39 11.13 7.05
CA LYS A 48 -9.11 9.86 6.82
C LYS A 48 -8.28 8.91 5.96
N ALA A 49 -7.70 9.40 4.87
CA ALA A 49 -6.78 8.66 4.02
C ALA A 49 -5.54 8.19 4.77
N PHE A 50 -4.97 9.03 5.63
CA PHE A 50 -3.82 8.67 6.46
C PHE A 50 -4.17 7.52 7.41
N LYS A 51 -5.27 7.64 8.15
CA LYS A 51 -5.74 6.59 9.07
C LYS A 51 -5.98 5.28 8.34
N TYR A 52 -6.70 5.33 7.22
CA TYR A 52 -6.96 4.16 6.37
C TYR A 52 -5.65 3.51 5.90
N ARG A 53 -4.72 4.29 5.35
CA ARG A 53 -3.44 3.76 4.86
C ARG A 53 -2.55 3.24 5.99
N PHE A 54 -2.56 3.87 7.16
CA PHE A 54 -1.76 3.44 8.31
C PHE A 54 -2.19 2.06 8.82
N GLN A 55 -3.50 1.81 8.87
CA GLN A 55 -4.06 0.52 9.28
C GLN A 55 -3.84 -0.58 8.23
N ASN A 56 -4.07 -0.25 6.95
CA ASN A 56 -4.09 -1.24 5.87
C ASN A 56 -2.71 -1.53 5.25
N CYS A 57 -1.78 -0.57 5.26
CA CYS A 57 -0.46 -0.76 4.65
C CYS A 57 0.55 -1.47 5.58
N ARG A 58 0.36 -1.36 6.91
CA ARG A 58 1.35 -1.79 7.92
C ARG A 58 1.04 -3.14 8.55
N SER A 59 -0.20 -3.62 8.48
CA SER A 59 -0.65 -4.81 9.20
C SER A 59 -1.30 -5.81 8.27
N GLY A 60 -1.04 -7.11 8.49
CA GLY A 60 -1.95 -8.24 8.21
C GLY A 60 -2.55 -8.41 6.82
N ALA A 61 -2.01 -7.80 5.77
CA ALA A 61 -2.55 -8.00 4.43
C ALA A 61 -2.16 -9.39 3.89
N TYR A 62 -3.13 -10.09 3.30
CA TYR A 62 -2.95 -11.42 2.71
C TYR A 62 -2.93 -11.31 1.19
N ILE A 63 -2.00 -12.02 0.57
CA ILE A 63 -1.92 -12.13 -0.89
C ILE A 63 -2.67 -13.41 -1.27
N ILE A 64 -3.59 -13.29 -2.20
CA ILE A 64 -4.32 -14.42 -2.77
C ILE A 64 -4.15 -14.40 -4.29
N GLU A 65 -4.23 -15.58 -4.89
CA GLU A 65 -4.26 -15.74 -6.35
C GLU A 65 -5.66 -16.21 -6.73
N ASN A 66 -6.30 -15.49 -7.64
CA ASN A 66 -7.60 -15.86 -8.19
C ASN A 66 -7.42 -17.08 -9.13
N PRO A 67 -8.43 -17.95 -9.38
CA PRO A 67 -8.30 -19.04 -10.36
C PRO A 67 -8.00 -18.57 -11.79
N LEU A 68 -8.25 -17.29 -12.09
CA LEU A 68 -7.83 -16.61 -13.32
C LEU A 68 -6.31 -16.29 -13.36
N GLY A 69 -5.58 -16.60 -12.29
CA GLY A 69 -4.15 -16.34 -12.12
C GLY A 69 -3.80 -14.92 -11.69
N GLU A 70 -4.77 -14.05 -11.40
CA GLU A 70 -4.53 -12.67 -10.98
C GLU A 70 -4.17 -12.59 -9.50
N VAL A 71 -3.18 -11.75 -9.16
CA VAL A 71 -2.78 -11.51 -7.78
C VAL A 71 -3.68 -10.44 -7.17
N GLN A 72 -4.37 -10.80 -6.09
CA GLN A 72 -5.18 -9.87 -5.31
C GLN A 72 -4.63 -9.79 -3.89
N ILE A 73 -4.81 -8.63 -3.25
CA ILE A 73 -4.42 -8.44 -1.86
C ILE A 73 -5.64 -8.12 -1.02
N ILE A 74 -5.92 -8.96 -0.04
CA ILE A 74 -6.94 -8.73 0.98
C ILE A 74 -6.31 -7.91 2.10
N LEU A 75 -6.81 -6.70 2.27
CA LEU A 75 -6.43 -5.81 3.36
C LEU A 75 -7.10 -6.25 4.69
N PRO A 76 -6.57 -5.82 5.85
CA PRO A 76 -7.18 -6.11 7.16
C PRO A 76 -8.64 -5.66 7.30
N ASN A 77 -9.04 -4.64 6.55
CA ASN A 77 -10.43 -4.18 6.49
C ASN A 77 -11.32 -5.02 5.54
N GLN A 78 -10.85 -6.19 5.11
CA GLN A 78 -11.52 -7.11 4.18
C GLN A 78 -11.72 -6.56 2.77
N GLN A 79 -11.08 -5.43 2.44
CA GLN A 79 -11.11 -4.89 1.08
C GLN A 79 -10.11 -5.63 0.20
N ILE A 80 -10.56 -5.99 -1.00
CA ILE A 80 -9.76 -6.66 -2.02
C ILE A 80 -9.15 -5.60 -2.94
N LEU A 81 -7.83 -5.62 -3.10
CA LEU A 81 -7.09 -4.79 -4.04
C LEU A 81 -6.68 -5.61 -5.26
N ASN A 82 -6.89 -5.05 -6.45
CA ASN A 82 -6.51 -5.66 -7.73
C ASN A 82 -5.07 -5.33 -8.12
N GLU A 83 -4.55 -6.02 -9.15
CA GLU A 83 -3.20 -5.82 -9.69
C GLU A 83 -2.89 -4.35 -10.04
N THR A 84 -3.88 -3.59 -10.50
CA THR A 84 -3.72 -2.16 -10.86
C THR A 84 -3.46 -1.25 -9.66
N GLU A 85 -3.90 -1.65 -8.47
CA GLU A 85 -3.85 -0.87 -7.23
C GLU A 85 -2.66 -1.25 -6.34
N ILE A 86 -2.18 -2.49 -6.48
CA ILE A 86 -1.05 -3.03 -5.73
C ILE A 86 0.29 -2.61 -6.34
N SER A 87 1.34 -2.63 -5.51
CA SER A 87 2.70 -2.30 -5.95
C SER A 87 3.24 -3.37 -6.90
N GLU A 88 3.93 -2.93 -7.95
CA GLU A 88 4.55 -3.78 -8.97
C GLU A 88 5.46 -4.88 -8.40
N ARG A 89 5.97 -4.72 -7.18
CA ARG A 89 6.78 -5.75 -6.50
C ARG A 89 6.03 -7.06 -6.25
N PHE A 90 4.70 -7.03 -6.13
CA PHE A 90 3.88 -8.22 -5.95
C PHE A 90 3.56 -8.89 -7.29
N ILE A 91 3.38 -8.08 -8.34
CA ILE A 91 3.11 -8.53 -9.71
C ILE A 91 4.37 -9.18 -10.31
N LYS A 92 5.54 -8.53 -10.16
CA LYS A 92 6.80 -9.03 -10.71
C LYS A 92 7.21 -10.38 -10.13
N ASN A 93 6.75 -10.71 -8.92
CA ASN A 93 7.03 -12.00 -8.29
C ASN A 93 6.32 -13.17 -9.00
N LYS A 94 5.28 -12.92 -9.80
CA LYS A 94 4.58 -13.92 -10.64
C LYS A 94 5.47 -14.42 -11.78
N ASN A 95 6.19 -13.51 -12.45
CA ASN A 95 7.07 -13.86 -13.58
C ASN A 95 8.34 -14.61 -13.15
N SER A 96 8.66 -14.65 -11.85
CA SER A 96 9.80 -15.42 -11.31
C SER A 96 9.38 -16.70 -10.58
N ASN A 97 8.09 -16.93 -10.31
CA ASN A 97 7.62 -18.08 -9.52
C ASN A 97 6.69 -19.04 -10.27
N HIS A 98 6.72 -19.08 -11.61
CA HIS A 98 6.20 -20.25 -12.35
C HIS A 98 6.95 -21.57 -12.04
N GLY A 99 7.78 -21.60 -10.98
CA GLY A 99 8.48 -22.77 -10.48
C GLY A 99 8.63 -22.83 -8.95
N LYS A 100 7.79 -22.15 -8.14
CA LYS A 100 7.81 -22.38 -6.68
C LYS A 100 6.40 -22.42 -6.09
N ILE A 101 5.79 -23.60 -6.21
CA ILE A 101 4.76 -24.09 -5.30
C ILE A 101 5.36 -24.03 -3.88
N ARG A 102 5.12 -22.94 -3.15
CA ARG A 102 5.32 -22.92 -1.70
C ARG A 102 4.06 -23.51 -1.09
N ASN A 103 4.08 -24.83 -0.92
CA ASN A 103 3.21 -25.53 0.02
C ASN A 103 3.41 -24.89 1.40
N HIS A 104 2.48 -24.02 1.79
CA HIS A 104 2.32 -23.65 3.19
C HIS A 104 1.07 -24.33 3.73
N SER A 105 1.10 -25.67 3.73
CA SER A 105 0.10 -26.48 4.43
C SER A 105 0.71 -26.99 5.73
N LYS A 106 0.23 -26.35 6.81
CA LYS A 106 0.00 -26.88 8.17
C LYS A 106 1.22 -27.32 9.00
N ARG A 107 1.58 -26.45 9.96
CA ARG A 107 1.91 -26.89 11.33
C ARG A 107 0.71 -26.53 12.22
N GLN A 108 -0.09 -27.54 12.53
CA GLN A 108 -0.58 -27.90 13.87
C GLN A 108 -1.41 -29.16 13.72
#